data_AF-A0A7J4N1E8-F1
#
_entry.id   AF-A0A7J4N1E8-F1
#
_cell.length_a   1.000
_cell.length_b   1.000
_cell.length_c   1.000
_cell.angle_alpha   90.00
_cell.angle_beta   90.00
_cell.angle_gamma   90.00
#
_symmetry.space_group_name_H-M   'P 1'
#
loop_
_entity.id
_entity.type
_entity.pdbx_description
1 polymer ?
#
loop_
_entity_poly.entity_id
_entity_poly.type
_entity_poly.pdbx_seq_one_letter_code
_entity_poly.pdbx_strand_id
1 'polypeptide(L)'
;VEIKGFQDLKAIPDVMDKEIERQQKILKENARSRAPARRKDLPFVRKKMQGEVRKALPDGNTEFLRPIPGGARMYPETDLPLVRITHELIREARDSLPKLREEHQSELEQLGVQKDIALQVVRENLLPLFNELL
;
A
#
# COMPACT_ATOMS: atom_id res chain seq x y z
N VAL A 1 3.55 8.80 8.31
CA VAL A 1 3.69 9.53 7.03
C VAL A 1 2.77 8.88 6.01
N GLU A 2 2.25 9.62 5.04
CA GLU A 2 1.56 9.07 3.86
C GLU A 2 2.41 9.36 2.62
N ILE A 3 2.73 8.37 1.79
CA ILE A 3 3.53 8.56 0.57
C ILE A 3 2.62 8.39 -0.65
N LYS A 4 2.68 9.34 -1.59
CA LYS A 4 1.90 9.35 -2.84
C LYS A 4 2.78 9.41 -4.07
N GLY A 5 2.22 9.04 -5.21
CA GLY A 5 2.84 9.28 -6.52
C GLY A 5 3.82 8.21 -6.97
N PHE A 6 3.68 6.97 -6.48
CA PHE A 6 4.42 5.82 -7.03
C PHE A 6 4.07 5.63 -8.51
N GLN A 7 5.09 5.72 -9.37
CA GLN A 7 4.95 5.48 -10.82
C GLN A 7 5.24 4.02 -11.20
N ASP A 8 6.08 3.35 -10.41
CA ASP A 8 6.42 1.93 -10.56
C ASP A 8 6.22 1.22 -9.22
N LEU A 9 5.53 0.07 -9.23
CA LEU A 9 5.32 -0.77 -8.06
C LEU A 9 6.65 -1.35 -7.54
N LYS A 10 7.62 -1.57 -8.42
CA LYS A 10 8.95 -2.08 -8.06
C LYS A 10 9.77 -1.08 -7.24
N ALA A 11 9.43 0.22 -7.32
CA ALA A 11 10.10 1.26 -6.56
C ALA A 11 9.59 1.37 -5.11
N ILE A 12 8.45 0.73 -4.78
CA ILE A 12 7.84 0.83 -3.44
C ILE A 12 8.81 0.41 -2.33
N PRO A 13 9.52 -0.74 -2.40
CA PRO A 13 10.45 -1.16 -1.35
C PRO A 13 11.58 -0.15 -1.11
N ASP A 14 12.27 0.30 -2.16
CA ASP A 14 13.38 1.25 -2.03
C ASP A 14 12.93 2.60 -1.44
N VAL A 15 11.77 3.11 -1.89
CA VAL A 15 11.19 4.34 -1.33
C VAL A 15 10.83 4.17 0.15
N MET A 16 10.31 3.00 0.52
CA MET A 16 9.99 2.68 1.92
C MET A 16 11.25 2.66 2.78
N ASP A 17 12.31 1.99 2.32
CA ASP A 17 13.58 1.90 3.05
C ASP A 17 14.18 3.29 3.29
N LYS A 18 14.23 4.14 2.25
CA LYS A 18 14.73 5.51 2.36
C LYS A 18 13.86 6.39 3.28
N GLU A 19 12.55 6.22 3.25
CA GLU A 19 11.66 6.95 4.16
C GLU A 19 11.81 6.49 5.61
N ILE A 20 12.04 5.19 5.85
CA ILE A 20 12.35 4.64 7.17
C ILE A 20 13.66 5.25 7.68
N GLU A 21 14.72 5.26 6.87
CA GLU A 21 16.00 5.88 7.23
C GLU A 21 15.86 7.36 7.59
N ARG A 22 15.11 8.12 6.79
CA ARG A 22 14.82 9.53 7.05
C ARG A 22 14.13 9.73 8.41
N GLN A 23 13.11 8.93 8.71
CA GLN A 23 12.41 9.02 10.00
C GLN A 23 13.30 8.62 11.18
N GLN A 24 14.09 7.56 11.03
CA GLN A 24 15.07 7.16 12.03
C GLN A 24 16.09 8.26 12.31
N LYS A 25 16.56 8.97 11.27
CA LYS A 25 17.48 10.11 11.42
C LYS A 25 16.85 11.23 12.27
N ILE A 26 15.60 11.59 11.98
CA ILE A 26 14.85 12.60 12.74
C ILE A 26 14.68 12.19 14.21
N LEU A 27 14.38 10.91 14.47
CA LEU A 27 14.24 10.39 15.83
C LEU A 27 15.57 10.44 16.60
N LYS A 28 16.69 10.08 15.94
CA LYS A 28 18.04 10.17 16.53
C LYS A 28 18.44 11.62 16.85
N GLU A 29 18.15 12.56 15.95
CA GLU A 29 18.41 14.00 16.17
C GLU A 29 17.61 14.56 17.35
N ASN A 30 16.31 14.22 17.42
CA ASN A 30 15.43 14.58 18.54
C ASN A 30 15.87 13.94 19.89
N ALA A 31 16.53 12.78 19.86
CA ALA A 31 17.07 12.13 21.06
C ALA A 31 18.38 12.79 21.53
N ARG A 32 19.30 13.12 20.62
CA ARG A 32 20.59 13.79 20.94
C ARG A 32 20.40 15.19 21.52
N SER A 33 19.36 15.89 21.09
CA SER A 33 19.00 17.23 21.58
C SER A 33 18.30 17.22 22.95
N ARG A 34 18.15 16.06 23.62
CA ARG A 34 17.72 15.94 25.03
C ARG A 34 18.82 16.21 26.05
N ALA A 35 20.05 16.55 25.65
CA ALA A 35 21.07 17.01 26.60
C ALA A 35 20.55 18.26 27.34
N PRO A 36 20.72 18.36 28.67
CA PRO A 36 20.09 19.42 29.47
C PRO A 36 20.56 20.80 29.00
N ALA A 37 19.66 21.56 28.37
CA ALA A 37 19.90 22.93 27.96
C ALA A 37 20.11 23.81 29.21
N ARG A 38 21.35 24.24 29.47
CA ARG A 38 21.73 25.25 30.47
C ARG A 38 21.29 26.69 30.11
N ARG A 39 20.52 26.90 29.04
CA ARG A 39 20.06 28.24 28.62
C ARG A 39 18.54 28.30 28.64
N LYS A 40 18.00 29.10 29.55
CA LYS A 40 16.56 29.30 29.78
C LYS A 40 15.86 30.11 28.68
N ASP A 41 16.60 30.68 27.73
CA ASP A 41 16.11 31.81 26.93
C ASP A 41 15.91 31.52 25.44
N LEU A 42 16.05 30.27 24.97
CA LEU A 42 15.71 29.88 23.59
C LEU A 42 14.54 28.89 23.59
N PRO A 43 13.44 29.14 22.86
CA PRO A 43 12.37 28.16 22.73
C PRO A 43 12.90 26.89 22.06
N PHE A 44 13.01 25.82 22.84
CA PHE A 44 13.39 24.51 22.35
C PHE A 44 12.24 23.93 21.51
N VAL A 45 12.26 24.19 20.20
CA VAL A 45 11.28 23.63 19.27
C VAL A 45 11.63 22.17 19.02
N ARG A 46 11.01 21.25 19.77
CA ARG A 46 10.99 19.84 19.38
C ARG A 46 10.45 19.76 17.96
N LYS A 47 11.18 19.13 17.02
CA LYS A 47 10.63 18.78 15.71
C LYS A 47 9.60 17.66 15.92
N LYS A 48 8.40 18.05 16.34
CA LYS A 48 7.25 17.15 16.49
C LYS A 48 6.97 16.59 15.10
N MET A 49 7.13 15.28 14.94
CA MET A 49 6.82 14.59 13.69
C MET A 49 5.30 14.63 13.52
N GLN A 50 4.80 15.68 12.87
CA GLN A 50 3.40 15.80 12.51
C GLN A 50 3.11 14.86 11.34
N GLY A 51 1.87 14.39 11.25
CA GLY A 51 1.43 13.64 10.09
C GLY A 51 1.59 14.48 8.83
N GLU A 52 2.38 14.01 7.88
CA GLU A 52 2.62 14.65 6.60
C GLU A 52 2.38 13.68 5.44
N VAL A 53 1.93 14.24 4.32
CA VAL A 53 1.87 13.60 3.02
C VAL A 53 3.14 13.94 2.26
N ARG A 54 3.78 12.95 1.65
CA ARG A 54 5.01 13.07 0.89
C ARG A 54 4.85 12.49 -0.52
N LYS A 55 5.64 12.97 -1.47
CA LYS A 55 5.73 12.46 -2.84
C LYS A 55 6.90 11.49 -2.96
N ALA A 56 6.68 10.32 -3.55
CA ALA A 56 7.76 9.44 -3.99
C ALA A 56 8.46 10.05 -5.21
N LEU A 57 9.79 10.16 -5.17
CA LEU A 57 10.62 10.63 -6.27
C LEU A 57 11.23 9.43 -7.03
N PRO A 58 11.63 9.62 -8.31
CA PRO A 58 12.22 8.54 -9.11
C PRO A 58 13.55 8.00 -8.56
N ASP A 59 14.26 8.77 -7.76
CA ASP A 59 15.50 8.39 -7.09
C ASP A 59 15.28 7.60 -5.78
N GLY A 60 14.02 7.28 -5.46
CA GLY A 60 13.61 6.59 -4.24
C GLY A 60 13.47 7.51 -3.03
N ASN A 61 13.87 8.79 -3.10
CA ASN A 61 13.66 9.71 -1.99
C ASN A 61 12.20 10.16 -1.91
N THR A 62 11.87 10.84 -0.81
CA THR A 62 10.54 11.40 -0.59
C THR A 62 10.62 12.92 -0.39
N GLU A 63 9.68 13.65 -0.97
CA GLU A 63 9.56 15.10 -0.83
C GLU A 63 8.31 15.46 -0.01
N PHE A 64 8.37 16.49 0.84
CA PHE A 64 7.19 16.97 1.57
C PHE A 64 6.16 17.56 0.59
N LEU A 65 4.90 17.16 0.69
CA LEU A 65 3.81 17.77 -0.07
C LEU A 65 2.96 18.70 0.79
N ARG A 66 2.38 18.15 1.86
CA ARG A 66 1.43 18.88 2.71
C ARG A 66 1.24 18.19 4.06
N PRO A 67 0.78 18.90 5.10
CA PRO A 67 0.31 18.27 6.33
C PRO A 67 -0.90 17.36 6.05
N ILE A 68 -1.08 16.32 6.86
CA ILE A 68 -2.24 15.43 6.77
C ILE A 68 -3.51 16.24 7.11
N PRO A 69 -4.54 16.22 6.24
CA PRO A 69 -5.81 16.89 6.55
C PRO A 69 -6.53 16.18 7.71
N GLY A 70 -7.25 16.95 8.54
CA GLY A 70 -8.13 16.39 9.57
C GLY A 70 -9.39 15.73 8.98
N GLY A 71 -10.03 14.85 9.75
CA GLY A 71 -11.18 14.03 9.32
C GLY A 71 -12.55 14.74 9.24
N ALA A 72 -12.61 16.06 9.39
CA ALA A 72 -13.88 16.79 9.63
C ALA A 72 -14.73 17.07 8.37
N ARG A 73 -14.50 16.38 7.24
CA ARG A 73 -15.14 16.71 5.95
C ARG A 73 -15.89 15.56 5.28
N MET A 74 -16.22 14.50 6.01
CA MET A 74 -17.05 13.42 5.49
C MET A 74 -18.53 13.75 5.75
N TYR A 75 -19.30 13.96 4.69
CA TYR A 75 -20.76 14.05 4.73
C TYR A 75 -21.34 13.05 3.73
N PRO A 76 -22.52 12.46 3.98
CA PRO A 76 -23.21 11.64 2.99
C PRO A 76 -23.42 12.43 1.70
N GLU A 77 -23.17 11.80 0.55
CA GLU A 77 -23.49 12.36 -0.76
C GLU A 77 -25.01 12.55 -0.86
N THR A 78 -25.47 13.78 -1.09
CA THR A 78 -26.90 14.12 -1.11
C THR A 78 -27.48 14.14 -2.52
N ASP A 79 -26.64 14.26 -3.54
CA ASP A 79 -27.07 14.38 -4.93
C ASP A 79 -27.41 13.01 -5.55
N LEU A 80 -27.07 11.91 -4.87
CA LEU A 80 -27.30 10.55 -5.33
C LEU A 80 -28.18 9.75 -4.37
N PRO A 81 -29.09 8.91 -4.90
CA PRO A 81 -29.82 7.96 -4.07
C PRO A 81 -28.87 6.90 -3.49
N LEU A 82 -29.26 6.33 -2.36
CA LEU A 82 -28.50 5.24 -1.73
C LEU A 82 -28.48 4.01 -2.63
N VAL A 83 -27.28 3.45 -2.85
CA VAL A 83 -27.11 2.17 -3.54
C VAL A 83 -27.58 1.05 -2.61
N ARG A 84 -28.62 0.32 -3.05
CA ARG A 84 -29.14 -0.85 -2.32
C ARG A 84 -28.49 -2.12 -2.83
N ILE A 85 -27.72 -2.79 -1.97
CA ILE A 85 -27.14 -4.10 -2.27
C ILE A 85 -28.10 -5.16 -1.74
N THR A 86 -28.82 -5.85 -2.63
CA THR A 86 -29.79 -6.88 -2.26
C THR A 86 -29.12 -8.25 -2.10
N HIS A 87 -29.81 -9.19 -1.44
CA HIS A 87 -29.30 -10.55 -1.28
C HIS A 87 -29.24 -11.29 -2.63
N GLU A 88 -30.16 -10.98 -3.54
CA GLU A 88 -30.19 -11.50 -4.90
C GLU A 88 -28.96 -11.03 -5.68
N LEU A 89 -28.62 -9.74 -5.62
CA LEU A 89 -27.43 -9.18 -6.27
C LEU A 89 -26.14 -9.84 -5.76
N ILE A 90 -26.04 -10.07 -4.45
CA ILE A 90 -24.90 -10.76 -3.84
C ILE A 90 -24.83 -12.22 -4.32
N ARG A 91 -25.97 -12.91 -4.39
CA ARG A 91 -26.05 -14.31 -4.85
C ARG A 91 -25.60 -14.42 -6.30
N GLU A 92 -26.15 -13.60 -7.19
CA GLU A 92 -25.78 -13.57 -8.61
C GLU A 92 -24.29 -13.27 -8.79
N ALA A 93 -23.76 -12.27 -8.08
CA ALA A 93 -22.34 -11.96 -8.11
C ALA A 93 -21.50 -13.18 -7.67
N ARG A 94 -21.86 -13.83 -6.56
CA ARG A 94 -21.16 -15.00 -6.03
C ARG A 94 -21.18 -16.19 -7.00
N ASP A 95 -22.31 -16.44 -7.65
CA ASP A 95 -22.46 -17.56 -8.59
C ASP A 95 -21.65 -17.34 -9.89
N SER A 96 -21.33 -16.07 -10.21
CA SER A 96 -20.53 -15.69 -11.39
C SER A 96 -19.04 -15.46 -11.11
N LEU A 97 -18.56 -15.61 -9.87
CA LEU A 97 -17.17 -15.35 -9.53
C LEU A 97 -16.24 -16.36 -10.22
N PRO A 98 -15.19 -15.89 -10.92
CA PRO A 98 -14.14 -16.79 -11.41
C PRO A 98 -13.36 -17.34 -10.22
N LYS A 99 -12.71 -18.49 -10.43
CA LYS A 99 -11.77 -19.05 -9.44
C LYS A 99 -10.60 -18.10 -9.22
N LEU A 100 -10.07 -18.13 -8.00
CA LEU A 100 -8.88 -17.41 -7.63
C LEU A 100 -7.64 -18.04 -8.29
N ARG A 101 -6.58 -17.24 -8.41
CA ARG A 101 -5.30 -17.71 -8.95
C ARG A 101 -4.72 -18.84 -8.11
N GLU A 102 -4.87 -18.75 -6.80
CA GLU A 102 -4.43 -19.74 -5.83
C GLU A 102 -5.20 -21.07 -5.98
N GLU A 103 -6.48 -20.99 -6.33
CA GLU A 103 -7.32 -22.18 -6.58
C GLU A 103 -6.87 -22.87 -7.87
N HIS A 104 -6.68 -22.11 -8.96
CA HIS A 104 -6.13 -22.65 -10.20
C HIS A 104 -4.75 -23.27 -10.02
N GLN A 105 -3.87 -22.63 -9.24
CA GLN A 105 -2.55 -23.19 -8.93
C GLN A 105 -2.69 -24.54 -8.20
N SER A 106 -3.56 -24.61 -7.20
CA SER A 106 -3.80 -25.84 -6.44
C SER A 106 -4.35 -26.97 -7.32
N GLU A 107 -5.21 -26.65 -8.29
CA GLU A 107 -5.73 -27.61 -9.26
C GLU A 107 -4.62 -28.18 -10.17
N LEU A 108 -3.72 -27.32 -10.66
CA LEU A 108 -2.56 -27.77 -11.42
C LEU A 108 -1.62 -28.66 -10.59
N GLU A 109 -1.39 -28.31 -9.33
CA GLU A 109 -0.58 -29.13 -8.41
C GLU A 109 -1.22 -30.51 -8.18
N GLN A 110 -2.55 -30.58 -8.08
CA GLN A 110 -3.29 -31.86 -7.96
C GLN A 110 -3.21 -32.71 -9.24
N LEU A 111 -3.05 -32.09 -10.40
CA LEU A 111 -2.79 -32.78 -11.68
C LEU A 111 -1.34 -33.30 -11.80
N GLY A 112 -0.49 -33.03 -10.81
CA GLY A 112 0.92 -33.44 -10.79
C GLY A 112 1.88 -32.41 -11.38
N VAL A 113 1.42 -31.19 -11.66
CA VAL A 113 2.30 -30.09 -12.09
C VAL A 113 3.12 -29.61 -10.90
N GLN A 114 4.44 -29.49 -11.06
CA GLN A 114 5.30 -28.93 -10.01
C GLN A 114 4.86 -27.51 -9.67
N LYS A 115 4.83 -27.19 -8.38
CA LYS A 115 4.42 -25.90 -7.81
C LYS A 115 4.96 -24.67 -8.55
N ASP A 116 6.25 -24.66 -8.89
CA ASP A 116 6.88 -23.52 -9.58
C ASP A 116 6.31 -23.31 -10.99
N ILE A 117 6.05 -24.41 -11.71
CA ILE A 117 5.43 -24.40 -13.04
C ILE A 117 3.96 -23.99 -12.92
N ALA A 118 3.22 -24.54 -11.96
CA ALA A 118 1.83 -24.18 -11.70
C ALA A 118 1.68 -22.66 -11.41
N LEU A 119 2.56 -22.13 -10.56
CA LEU A 119 2.63 -20.70 -10.28
C LEU A 119 2.90 -19.88 -11.55
N GLN A 120 3.85 -20.31 -12.39
CA GLN A 120 4.19 -19.61 -13.63
C GLN A 120 3.03 -19.62 -14.63
N VAL A 121 2.36 -20.76 -14.82
CA VAL A 121 1.20 -20.90 -15.71
C VAL A 121 0.09 -19.93 -15.30
N VAL A 122 -0.22 -19.86 -14.00
CA VAL A 122 -1.26 -18.95 -13.49
C VAL A 122 -0.83 -17.49 -13.59
N ARG A 123 0.43 -17.18 -13.23
CA ARG A 123 0.96 -15.81 -13.20
C ARG A 123 1.01 -15.16 -14.59
N GLU A 124 1.41 -15.94 -15.59
CA GLU A 124 1.52 -15.50 -16.99
C GLU A 124 0.19 -15.68 -17.76
N ASN A 125 -0.89 -16.06 -17.08
CA ASN A 125 -2.22 -16.27 -17.67
C ASN A 125 -2.24 -17.31 -18.82
N LEU A 126 -1.46 -18.40 -18.66
CA LEU A 126 -1.29 -19.47 -19.64
C LEU A 126 -2.25 -20.66 -19.41
N LEU A 127 -3.16 -20.57 -18.44
CA LEU A 127 -4.13 -21.63 -18.16
C LEU A 127 -4.94 -22.09 -19.40
N PRO A 128 -5.44 -21.20 -20.28
CA PRO A 128 -6.16 -21.65 -21.48
C PRO A 128 -5.28 -22.51 -22.39
N LEU A 129 -4.05 -22.06 -22.67
CA LEU A 129 -3.09 -22.79 -23.49
C LEU A 129 -2.70 -24.13 -22.85
N PHE A 130 -2.47 -24.15 -21.54
CA PHE A 130 -2.17 -25.37 -20.80
C PHE A 130 -3.28 -26.42 -20.96
N ASN A 131 -4.54 -25.99 -20.87
CA ASN A 131 -5.70 -26.86 -21.03
C ASN A 131 -5.93 -27.32 -22.49
N GLU A 132 -5.53 -26.54 -23.49
CA GLU A 132 -5.60 -26.94 -24.91
C GLU A 132 -4.55 -28.02 -25.29
N LEU A 133 -3.44 -28.08 -24.55
CA LEU A 133 -2.32 -28.99 -24.80
C LEU A 133 -2.37 -30.29 -23.97
N LEU A 134 -3.30 -30.39 -23.02
CA LEU A 134 -3.59 -31.60 -22.24
C LEU A 134 -4.33 -32.65 -23.07
#